data_AF-A0A3Q0JA14-F1
#
_entry.id   AF-A0A3Q0JA14-F1
#
_cell.length_a   1.000
_cell.length_b   1.000
_cell.length_c   1.000
_cell.angle_alpha   90.00
_cell.angle_beta   90.00
_cell.angle_gamma   90.00
#
_symmetry.space_group_name_H-M   'P 1'
#
loop_
_entity.id
_entity.type
_entity.pdbx_description
1 polymer ?
#
loop_
_entity_poly.entity_id
_entity_poly.type
_entity_poly.pdbx_seq_one_letter_code
_entity_poly.pdbx_strand_id
1 'polypeptide(L)' 'DCRVVRDPQTLKSKGYGFVSFVKKAEAESAITAMNGQWLGSRSIRTNWATRKPPALKTED' A
#
# COMPACT_ATOMS: atom_id res chain seq x y z
N ASP A 1 -8.07 8.08 3.63
CA ASP A 1 -6.79 8.09 4.38
C ASP A 1 -5.68 7.50 3.51
N CYS A 2 -4.44 7.98 3.59
CA CYS A 2 -3.33 7.41 2.83
C CYS A 2 -2.03 7.41 3.66
N ARG A 3 -1.30 6.30 3.58
CA ARG A 3 -0.07 6.09 4.35
C ARG A 3 1.02 5.48 3.49
N VAL A 4 2.12 6.22 3.32
CA VAL A 4 3.35 5.70 2.71
C VAL A 4 4.13 4.96 3.77
N VAL A 5 4.56 3.73 3.47
CA VAL A 5 5.41 2.99 4.39
C VAL A 5 6.84 3.48 4.25
N ARG A 6 7.39 3.96 5.38
CA ARG A 6 8.77 4.42 5.48
C ARG A 6 9.53 3.52 6.45
N ASP A 7 10.84 3.46 6.25
CA ASP A 7 11.76 2.89 7.23
C ASP A 7 11.81 3.79 8.48
N PRO A 8 11.55 3.28 9.69
CA PRO A 8 11.56 4.09 10.91
C PRO A 8 12.94 4.65 11.26
N GLN A 9 14.04 4.03 10.82
CA GLN A 9 15.38 4.51 11.12
C GLN A 9 15.85 5.56 10.10
N THR A 10 15.65 5.29 8.81
CA THR A 10 16.15 6.17 7.74
C THR A 10 15.13 7.17 7.22
N LEU A 11 13.86 7.05 7.63
CA LEU A 11 12.69 7.80 7.13
C LEU A 11 12.46 7.72 5.61
N LYS A 12 13.21 6.88 4.89
CA LYS A 12 13.06 6.69 3.45
C LYS A 12 11.85 5.84 3.14
N SER A 13 11.20 6.12 2.00
CA SER A 13 10.07 5.32 1.51
C SER A 13 10.53 3.91 1.17
N LYS A 14 9.74 2.90 1.58
CA LYS A 14 9.94 1.50 1.17
C LYS A 14 9.41 1.21 -0.23
N GLY A 15 8.93 2.23 -0.96
CA GLY A 15 8.43 2.10 -2.32
C GLY A 15 6.98 1.60 -2.42
N TYR A 16 6.27 1.52 -1.30
CA TYR A 16 4.85 1.16 -1.29
C TYR A 16 4.09 1.94 -0.20
N GLY A 17 2.78 1.97 -0.35
CA GLY A 17 1.87 2.61 0.59
C GLY A 17 0.49 1.97 0.54
N PHE A 18 -0.36 2.41 1.44
CA PHE A 18 -1.74 1.96 1.54
C PHE A 18 -2.66 3.16 1.44
N VAL A 19 -3.76 3.00 0.72
CA VAL A 19 -4.82 4.00 0.60
C VAL A 19 -6.11 3.34 1.09
N SER A 20 -6.83 4.04 1.97
CA SER A 20 -8.12 3.64 2.47
C SER A 20 -9.19 4.56 1.88
N PHE A 21 -10.14 3.93 1.19
CA PHE A 21 -11.34 4.56 0.65
C PHE A 21 -12.52 4.30 1.58
N VAL A 22 -13.52 5.19 1.50
CA VAL A 22 -14.77 5.03 2.26
C VAL A 22 -15.64 3.95 1.63
N LYS A 23 -15.72 3.91 0.30
CA LYS A 23 -16.54 2.95 -0.44
C LYS A 23 -15.68 1.91 -1.15
N LYS A 24 -16.14 0.66 -1.14
CA LYS A 24 -15.51 -0.45 -1.87
C LYS A 24 -15.44 -0.20 -3.38
N ALA A 25 -16.52 0.33 -3.97
CA ALA A 25 -16.59 0.63 -5.39
C ALA A 25 -15.56 1.67 -5.85
N GLU A 26 -15.27 2.67 -5.00
CA GLU A 26 -14.22 3.66 -5.26
C GLU A 26 -12.83 3.00 -5.24
N ALA A 27 -12.59 2.10 -4.28
CA ALA A 27 -11.35 1.34 -4.22
C ALA A 27 -11.16 0.41 -5.44
N GLU A 28 -12.21 -0.29 -5.89
CA GLU A 28 -12.16 -1.15 -7.08
C GLU A 28 -11.85 -0.36 -8.36
N SER A 29 -12.51 0.79 -8.51
CA SER A 29 -12.28 1.71 -9.62
C SER A 29 -10.85 2.23 -9.59
N ALA A 30 -10.36 2.65 -8.42
CA ALA A 30 -8.99 3.13 -8.25
C ALA A 30 -7.94 2.05 -8.52
N ILE A 31 -8.16 0.81 -8.07
CA ILE A 31 -7.27 -0.32 -8.35
C ILE A 31 -7.16 -0.53 -9.86
N THR A 32 -8.29 -0.58 -10.57
CA THR A 32 -8.30 -0.83 -12.02
C THR A 32 -7.68 0.32 -12.80
N ALA A 33 -8.05 1.56 -12.47
CA ALA A 33 -7.59 2.75 -13.21
C ALA A 33 -6.11 3.06 -12.99
N MET A 34 -5.59 2.83 -11.78
CA MET A 34 -4.23 3.21 -11.40
C MET A 34 -3.21 2.09 -11.61
N ASN A 35 -3.64 0.85 -11.86
CA ASN A 35 -2.70 -0.25 -12.07
C ASN A 35 -1.90 -0.04 -13.37
N GLY A 36 -0.57 -0.04 -13.27
CA GLY A 36 0.32 0.19 -14.40
C GLY A 36 0.51 1.67 -14.79
N GLN A 37 -0.18 2.59 -14.13
CA GLN A 37 0.02 4.04 -14.36
C GLN A 37 1.42 4.46 -13.94
N TRP A 38 1.97 5.47 -14.61
CA TRP A 38 3.27 6.04 -14.26
C TRP A 38 3.13 7.02 -13.10
N LEU A 39 3.92 6.82 -12.04
CA LEU A 39 4.02 7.75 -10.91
C LEU A 39 5.48 8.11 -10.68
N GLY A 40 5.83 9.36 -10.96
CA GLY A 40 7.22 9.81 -10.95
C GLY A 40 8.03 9.06 -12.01
N SER A 41 9.00 8.24 -11.60
CA SER A 41 9.91 7.53 -12.49
C SER A 41 9.61 6.04 -12.69
N ARG A 42 8.50 5.52 -12.12
CA ARG A 42 8.14 4.10 -12.21
C ARG A 42 6.64 3.92 -12.40
N SER A 43 6.26 2.84 -13.09
CA SER A 43 4.87 2.38 -13.08
C SER A 43 4.51 1.79 -11.71
N ILE A 44 3.29 2.09 -11.25
CA ILE A 44 2.78 1.60 -9.97
C ILE A 44 1.93 0.36 -10.17
N ARG A 45 1.90 -0.48 -9.14
CA ARG A 45 1.01 -1.62 -9.04
C ARG A 45 0.01 -1.38 -7.92
N THR A 46 -1.26 -1.53 -8.22
CA THR A 46 -2.34 -1.41 -7.24
C THR A 46 -2.98 -2.78 -7.03
N ASN A 47 -3.30 -3.09 -5.78
CA ASN A 47 -3.97 -4.34 -5.42
C ASN A 47 -4.67 -4.19 -4.07
N TRP A 48 -5.49 -5.18 -3.72
CA TRP A 48 -6.09 -5.24 -2.41
C TRP A 48 -5.03 -5.46 -1.34
N ALA A 49 -5.09 -4.66 -0.29
CA ALA A 49 -4.20 -4.83 0.85
C ALA A 49 -4.63 -6.04 1.66
N THR A 50 -3.74 -7.01 1.82
CA THR A 50 -3.89 -8.09 2.80
C THR A 50 -3.24 -7.65 4.11
N ARG A 51 -3.97 -7.77 5.23
CA ARG A 51 -3.34 -7.63 6.54
C ARG A 51 -2.46 -8.86 6.73
N LYS A 52 -1.14 -8.68 6.87
CA LYS A 52 -0.32 -9.76 7.42
C LYS A 52 -0.88 -10.11 8.80
N PRO A 53 -1.13 -11.39 9.11
CA PRO A 53 -1.43 -11.77 10.49
C PRO A 53 -0.32 -11.21 11.39
N PRO A 54 -0.65 -10.82 12.64
CA PRO A 54 0.37 -10.43 13.60
C PRO A 54 1.45 -11.51 13.58
N ALA A 55 2.72 -11.11 13.45
CA ALA A 55 3.81 -12.06 13.63
C ALA A 55 3.59 -12.70 15.00
N LEU A 56 3.27 -13.99 15.02
CA LEU A 56 3.23 -14.78 16.25
C LEU A 56 4.56 -14.48 16.94
N LYS A 57 4.50 -13.83 18.09
CA LYS A 57 5.66 -13.77 18.97
C LYS A 57 5.92 -15.22 19.35
N THR A 58 6.94 -15.83 18.74
CA THR A 58 7.52 -17.05 19.29
C THR A 58 8.21 -16.60 20.57
N GLU A 59 7.48 -16.67 21.68
CA GLU A 59 8.05 -16.65 23.03
C GLU A 59 8.73 -18.01 23.25
N ASP A 60 9.99 -17.96 23.71
CA ASP A 60 10.78 -19.10 24.19
C ASP A 60 10.34 -19.48 25.60
#